data_AF-A0A7Y7TYH7-F1
#
_entry.id   AF-A0A7Y7TYH7-F1
#
_cell.length_a   1.000
_cell.length_b   1.000
_cell.length_c   1.000
_cell.angle_alpha   90.00
_cell.angle_beta   90.00
_cell.angle_gamma   90.00
#
_symmetry.space_group_name_H-M   'P 1'
#
loop_
_entity.id
_entity.type
_entity.pdbx_description
1 polymer ?
#
loop_
_entity_poly.entity_id
_entity_poly.type
_entity_poly.pdbx_seq_one_letter_code
_entity_poly.pdbx_strand_id
1 'polypeptide(L)'
;MRNISLSLSNILFKGLLLCLVFCAITAFRLDDKTKKQYKNAESNETCFKCHGQSKYSYKNTESDKEVFKRMYSEIIISRDMFYESNHKQFKCTDCHSEDYDSFPHPGRLRMESKYLCIDCHGDDPKYAKFKFEKIESEFQESVHSTKHSEDFTCWMCHNPHEYKISARTDDKIKDIVAYDNAICLNCHGDITKYQLLTDKVNPNIIKKHEWLPNQALHFRNIRCIECHARVNDSLLVSHNIQPKAKAVKRCVECHSTNSILMASLYKYKVKEGRSKSGFFNGVIMNEAYVIGANRNYYLGILSLVMFGCVIAGIAVHATLRIIKRKNNG
;
A
#
# COMPACT_ATOMS: atom_id res chain seq x y z
N MET A 1 -29.92 62.34 -17.10
CA MET A 1 -29.93 60.89 -16.77
C MET A 1 -29.75 60.03 -18.03
N ARG A 2 -28.62 60.14 -18.75
CA ARG A 2 -28.34 59.33 -19.96
C ARG A 2 -26.94 58.71 -20.05
N ASN A 3 -26.04 58.97 -19.09
CA ASN A 3 -24.64 58.51 -19.15
C ASN A 3 -24.31 57.29 -18.29
N ILE A 4 -25.29 56.69 -17.59
CA ILE A 4 -25.02 55.55 -16.68
C ILE A 4 -25.31 54.18 -17.34
N SER A 5 -26.18 54.11 -18.36
CA SER A 5 -26.55 52.81 -18.97
C SER A 5 -25.50 52.22 -19.91
N LEU A 6 -24.68 53.05 -20.57
CA LEU A 6 -23.60 52.59 -21.47
C LEU A 6 -22.43 51.95 -20.70
N SER A 7 -22.24 52.31 -19.43
CA SER A 7 -21.15 51.77 -18.59
C SER A 7 -21.45 50.34 -18.12
N LEU A 8 -22.68 50.06 -17.67
CA LEU A 8 -23.05 48.71 -17.20
C LEU A 8 -23.07 47.66 -18.33
N SER A 9 -23.50 48.04 -19.53
CA SER A 9 -23.52 47.16 -20.71
C SER A 9 -22.11 46.66 -21.07
N ASN A 10 -21.12 47.56 -21.07
CA ASN A 10 -19.73 47.22 -21.37
C ASN A 10 -19.07 46.37 -20.28
N ILE A 11 -19.46 46.53 -19.01
CA ILE A 11 -18.95 45.72 -17.90
C ILE A 11 -19.54 44.31 -17.94
N LEU A 12 -20.84 44.18 -18.23
CA LEU A 12 -21.51 42.88 -18.41
C LEU A 12 -20.96 42.12 -19.62
N PHE A 13 -20.72 42.80 -20.74
CA PHE A 13 -20.18 42.16 -21.94
C PHE A 13 -18.72 41.70 -21.75
N LYS A 14 -17.88 42.51 -21.07
CA LYS A 14 -16.51 42.11 -20.71
C LYS A 14 -16.48 40.96 -19.70
N GLY A 15 -17.39 40.96 -18.72
CA GLY A 15 -17.52 39.87 -17.75
C GLY A 15 -17.95 38.55 -18.40
N LEU A 16 -18.88 38.60 -19.35
CA LEU A 16 -19.32 37.41 -20.11
C LEU A 16 -18.20 36.86 -21.01
N LEU A 17 -17.44 37.75 -21.68
CA LEU A 17 -16.30 37.34 -22.51
C LEU A 17 -15.19 36.70 -21.66
N LEU A 18 -14.91 37.25 -20.46
CA LEU A 18 -13.92 36.70 -19.55
C LEU A 18 -14.34 35.32 -19.00
N CYS A 19 -15.63 35.14 -18.69
CA CYS A 19 -16.18 33.85 -18.27
C CYS A 19 -16.13 32.80 -19.40
N LEU A 20 -16.43 33.18 -20.64
CA LEU A 20 -16.36 32.27 -21.79
C LEU A 20 -14.92 31.85 -22.10
N VAL A 21 -13.96 32.77 -22.00
CA VAL A 21 -12.53 32.46 -22.15
C VAL A 21 -12.05 31.58 -20.98
N PHE A 22 -12.49 31.84 -19.75
CA PHE A 22 -12.13 31.00 -18.60
C PHE A 22 -12.74 29.60 -18.71
N CYS A 23 -13.99 29.46 -19.16
CA CYS A 23 -14.62 28.17 -19.46
C CYS A 23 -13.96 27.44 -20.63
N ALA A 24 -13.50 28.15 -21.67
CA ALA A 24 -12.77 27.55 -22.78
C ALA A 24 -11.38 27.05 -22.34
N ILE A 25 -10.69 27.79 -21.46
CA ILE A 25 -9.40 27.39 -20.90
C ILE A 25 -9.56 26.22 -19.92
N THR A 26 -10.63 26.16 -19.11
CA THR A 26 -10.89 25.00 -18.24
C THR A 26 -11.33 23.77 -19.03
N ALA A 27 -12.11 23.92 -20.11
CA ALA A 27 -12.45 22.83 -21.01
C ALA A 27 -11.22 22.28 -21.75
N PHE A 28 -10.31 23.14 -22.22
CA PHE A 28 -9.04 22.71 -22.82
C PHE A 28 -8.10 22.06 -21.80
N ARG A 29 -8.11 22.49 -20.53
CA ARG A 29 -7.30 21.90 -19.45
C ARG A 29 -7.81 20.55 -18.96
N LEU A 30 -9.06 20.18 -19.25
CA LEU A 30 -9.64 18.89 -18.85
C LEU A 30 -9.33 17.77 -19.84
N ASP A 31 -9.12 18.08 -21.12
CA ASP A 31 -8.80 17.09 -22.16
C ASP A 31 -7.30 16.75 -22.22
N ASP A 32 -6.44 17.63 -21.70
CA ASP A 32 -4.97 17.46 -21.70
C ASP A 32 -4.42 16.68 -20.48
N LYS A 33 -5.30 15.99 -19.74
CA LYS A 33 -4.86 14.84 -18.93
C LYS A 33 -4.59 13.67 -19.87
N THR A 34 -3.54 13.80 -20.67
CA THR A 34 -2.70 12.75 -21.25
C THR A 34 -3.34 11.37 -21.16
N LYS A 35 -4.00 10.92 -22.25
CA LYS A 35 -4.20 9.49 -22.51
C LYS A 35 -2.84 8.83 -22.36
N LYS A 36 -2.59 8.23 -21.21
CA LYS A 36 -1.35 7.54 -20.91
C LYS A 36 -1.31 6.36 -21.88
N GLN A 37 -0.55 6.50 -22.95
CA GLN A 37 -0.51 5.49 -24.01
C GLN A 37 0.26 4.29 -23.46
N TYR A 38 -0.46 3.24 -23.05
CA TYR A 38 0.14 1.98 -22.65
C TYR A 38 0.56 1.23 -23.92
N LYS A 39 1.78 0.66 -23.91
CA LYS A 39 2.40 0.06 -25.10
C LYS A 39 1.49 -0.95 -25.80
N ASN A 40 0.80 -1.76 -25.01
CA ASN A 40 -0.01 -2.88 -25.46
C ASN A 40 -1.52 -2.64 -25.31
N ALA A 41 -1.95 -1.38 -25.15
CA ALA A 41 -3.35 -1.06 -24.86
C ALA A 41 -4.30 -1.63 -25.92
N GLU A 42 -4.00 -1.37 -27.19
CA GLU A 42 -4.82 -1.79 -28.33
C GLU A 42 -4.97 -3.31 -28.40
N SER A 43 -3.88 -4.05 -28.15
CA SER A 43 -3.90 -5.51 -28.08
C SER A 43 -4.82 -6.00 -26.97
N ASN A 44 -4.80 -5.38 -25.80
CA ASN A 44 -5.61 -5.81 -24.66
C ASN A 44 -7.09 -5.44 -24.80
N GLU A 45 -7.43 -4.43 -25.59
CA GLU A 45 -8.83 -4.07 -25.84
C GLU A 45 -9.62 -5.22 -26.49
N THR A 46 -8.97 -6.13 -27.24
CA THR A 46 -9.65 -7.31 -27.80
C THR A 46 -10.18 -8.22 -26.69
N CYS A 47 -9.41 -8.41 -25.62
CA CYS A 47 -9.82 -9.17 -24.43
C CYS A 47 -10.88 -8.41 -23.62
N PHE A 48 -10.68 -7.10 -23.40
CA PHE A 48 -11.60 -6.28 -22.60
C PHE A 48 -13.00 -6.13 -23.21
N LYS A 49 -13.17 -6.34 -24.52
CA LYS A 49 -14.51 -6.43 -25.16
C LYS A 49 -15.42 -7.42 -24.45
N CYS A 50 -14.88 -8.52 -23.92
CA CYS A 50 -15.66 -9.51 -23.18
C CYS A 50 -15.31 -9.51 -21.69
N HIS A 51 -14.03 -9.48 -21.34
CA HIS A 51 -13.57 -9.60 -19.95
C HIS A 51 -13.65 -8.30 -19.15
N GLY A 52 -13.85 -7.14 -19.80
CA GLY A 52 -13.97 -5.85 -19.14
C GLY A 52 -15.35 -5.55 -18.54
N GLN A 53 -16.31 -6.45 -18.70
CA GLN A 53 -17.72 -6.19 -18.39
C GLN A 53 -18.48 -7.48 -18.01
N SER A 54 -19.64 -7.31 -17.38
CA SER A 54 -20.47 -8.42 -16.87
C SER A 54 -21.26 -9.17 -17.95
N LYS A 55 -21.23 -8.71 -19.20
CA LYS A 55 -21.96 -9.29 -20.32
C LYS A 55 -21.14 -9.15 -21.59
N TYR A 56 -21.29 -10.09 -22.50
CA TYR A 56 -20.68 -10.03 -23.83
C TYR A 56 -21.67 -10.52 -24.88
N SER A 57 -21.48 -10.09 -26.12
CA SER A 57 -22.22 -10.60 -27.27
C SER A 57 -21.29 -11.20 -28.30
N TYR A 58 -21.82 -12.16 -29.07
CA TYR A 58 -21.14 -12.73 -30.23
C TYR A 58 -22.17 -13.16 -31.27
N LYS A 59 -21.74 -13.22 -32.53
CA LYS A 59 -22.55 -13.76 -33.63
C LYS A 59 -22.42 -15.28 -33.66
N ASN A 60 -23.54 -15.99 -33.50
CA ASN A 60 -23.56 -17.44 -33.67
C ASN A 60 -23.62 -17.76 -35.18
N THR A 61 -22.59 -18.44 -35.68
CA THR A 61 -22.45 -18.81 -37.10
C THR A 61 -23.46 -19.86 -37.56
N GLU A 62 -23.95 -20.71 -36.67
CA GLU A 62 -24.95 -21.74 -36.99
C GLU A 62 -26.35 -21.15 -37.15
N SER A 63 -26.70 -20.18 -36.32
CA SER A 63 -28.05 -19.60 -36.28
C SER A 63 -28.16 -18.21 -36.91
N ASP A 64 -27.04 -17.62 -37.34
CA ASP A 64 -26.88 -16.24 -37.83
C ASP A 64 -27.48 -15.16 -36.90
N LYS A 65 -27.53 -15.43 -35.60
CA LYS A 65 -28.11 -14.53 -34.58
C LYS A 65 -27.04 -13.97 -33.68
N GLU A 66 -27.25 -12.73 -33.24
CA GLU A 66 -26.48 -12.17 -32.13
C GLU A 66 -26.96 -12.80 -30.82
N VAL A 67 -26.03 -13.33 -30.05
CA VAL A 67 -26.28 -13.99 -28.76
C VAL A 67 -25.64 -13.18 -27.66
N PHE A 68 -26.42 -12.90 -26.62
CA PHE A 68 -25.95 -12.23 -25.41
C PHE A 68 -25.74 -13.25 -24.29
N LYS A 69 -24.60 -13.17 -23.60
CA LYS A 69 -24.26 -14.03 -22.46
C LYS A 69 -23.74 -13.20 -21.29
N ARG A 70 -23.82 -13.77 -20.08
CA ARG A 70 -23.23 -13.20 -18.87
C ARG A 70 -21.78 -13.66 -18.75
N MET A 71 -20.91 -12.78 -18.28
CA MET A 71 -19.55 -13.12 -17.90
C MET A 71 -19.51 -13.63 -16.46
N TYR A 72 -18.69 -14.64 -16.19
CA TYR A 72 -18.47 -15.12 -14.82
C TYR A 72 -17.67 -14.09 -14.03
N SER A 73 -18.08 -13.83 -12.78
CA SER A 73 -17.49 -12.78 -11.93
C SER A 73 -15.98 -12.90 -11.76
N GLU A 74 -15.47 -14.12 -11.76
CA GLU A 74 -14.08 -14.48 -11.48
C GLU A 74 -13.14 -14.12 -12.63
N ILE A 75 -13.68 -13.92 -13.84
CA ILE A 75 -12.91 -13.61 -15.05
C ILE A 75 -13.27 -12.22 -15.61
N ILE A 76 -14.01 -11.41 -14.84
CA ILE A 76 -14.19 -10.00 -15.12
C ILE A 76 -12.97 -9.26 -14.58
N ILE A 77 -12.29 -8.54 -15.46
CA ILE A 77 -11.11 -7.74 -15.14
C ILE A 77 -11.46 -6.26 -15.32
N SER A 78 -11.27 -5.46 -14.28
CA SER A 78 -11.46 -4.01 -14.40
C SER A 78 -10.34 -3.42 -15.25
N ARG A 79 -10.71 -2.86 -16.41
CA ARG A 79 -9.80 -2.19 -17.34
C ARG A 79 -8.99 -1.11 -16.65
N ASP A 80 -9.64 -0.26 -15.88
CA ASP A 80 -8.99 0.87 -15.21
C ASP A 80 -8.01 0.39 -14.14
N MET A 81 -8.40 -0.62 -13.34
CA MET A 81 -7.53 -1.21 -12.33
C MET A 81 -6.31 -1.91 -12.94
N PHE A 82 -6.49 -2.59 -14.08
CA PHE A 82 -5.39 -3.20 -14.82
C PHE A 82 -4.35 -2.18 -15.25
N TYR A 83 -4.79 -1.05 -15.80
CA TYR A 83 -3.89 0.01 -16.23
C TYR A 83 -3.31 0.85 -15.08
N GLU A 84 -3.80 0.68 -13.86
CA GLU A 84 -3.17 1.19 -12.64
C GLU A 84 -2.15 0.21 -12.03
N SER A 85 -2.27 -1.08 -12.32
CA SER A 85 -1.44 -2.16 -11.77
C SER A 85 0.06 -2.05 -12.12
N ASN A 86 0.86 -2.94 -11.50
CA ASN A 86 2.28 -3.08 -11.82
C ASN A 86 2.52 -3.68 -13.22
N HIS A 87 1.61 -4.52 -13.72
CA HIS A 87 1.75 -5.24 -14.99
C HIS A 87 1.03 -4.58 -16.18
N LYS A 88 0.54 -3.35 -16.03
CA LYS A 88 -0.18 -2.57 -17.05
C LYS A 88 0.47 -2.44 -18.45
N GLN A 89 1.76 -2.77 -18.58
CA GLN A 89 2.48 -2.74 -19.85
C GLN A 89 2.43 -4.08 -20.59
N PHE A 90 2.02 -5.16 -19.95
CA PHE A 90 1.92 -6.48 -20.56
C PHE A 90 0.67 -6.63 -21.43
N LYS A 91 0.79 -7.46 -22.45
CA LYS A 91 -0.36 -8.04 -23.13
C LYS A 91 -1.02 -9.06 -22.22
N CYS A 92 -2.32 -9.29 -22.38
CA CYS A 92 -2.99 -10.42 -21.75
C CYS A 92 -2.27 -11.74 -22.09
N THR A 93 -1.85 -11.89 -23.35
CA THR A 93 -1.14 -13.06 -23.87
C THR A 93 0.35 -13.14 -23.48
N ASP A 94 0.88 -12.15 -22.75
CA ASP A 94 2.21 -12.31 -22.13
C ASP A 94 2.13 -13.23 -20.89
N CYS A 95 0.93 -13.44 -20.33
CA CYS A 95 0.68 -14.33 -19.18
C CYS A 95 -0.36 -15.42 -19.48
N HIS A 96 -1.09 -15.31 -20.58
CA HIS A 96 -2.07 -16.30 -21.03
C HIS A 96 -1.67 -16.81 -22.40
N SER A 97 -2.14 -17.99 -22.77
CA SER A 97 -1.87 -18.59 -24.07
C SER A 97 -2.33 -17.69 -25.21
N GLU A 98 -1.51 -17.59 -26.26
CA GLU A 98 -1.90 -16.91 -27.50
C GLU A 98 -3.14 -17.54 -28.17
N ASP A 99 -3.49 -18.79 -27.84
CA ASP A 99 -4.72 -19.43 -28.31
C ASP A 99 -6.00 -18.67 -27.90
N TYR A 100 -5.93 -17.81 -26.87
CA TYR A 100 -7.02 -16.90 -26.49
C TYR A 100 -7.30 -15.82 -27.54
N ASP A 101 -6.45 -15.62 -28.56
CA ASP A 101 -6.75 -14.70 -29.67
C ASP A 101 -7.86 -15.24 -30.59
N SER A 102 -8.20 -16.54 -30.48
CA SER A 102 -9.29 -17.17 -31.22
C SER A 102 -10.59 -17.23 -30.41
N PHE A 103 -11.73 -16.87 -31.01
CA PHE A 103 -13.06 -16.96 -30.39
C PHE A 103 -14.00 -17.86 -31.21
N PRO A 104 -14.74 -18.82 -30.60
CA PRO A 104 -14.71 -19.17 -29.17
C PRO A 104 -13.38 -19.82 -28.75
N HIS A 105 -12.91 -19.50 -27.54
CA HIS A 105 -11.65 -20.02 -27.03
C HIS A 105 -11.70 -21.56 -26.92
N PRO A 106 -10.60 -22.28 -27.24
CA PRO A 106 -10.52 -23.72 -27.04
C PRO A 106 -10.77 -24.12 -25.58
N GLY A 107 -11.61 -25.14 -25.37
CA GLY A 107 -11.98 -25.58 -24.01
C GLY A 107 -10.81 -26.02 -23.13
N ARG A 108 -9.71 -26.51 -23.74
CA ARG A 108 -8.47 -26.90 -23.05
C ARG A 108 -7.84 -25.76 -22.24
N LEU A 109 -8.07 -24.50 -22.65
CA LEU A 109 -7.46 -23.34 -22.00
C LEU A 109 -7.98 -23.12 -20.57
N ARG A 110 -9.10 -23.74 -20.19
CA ARG A 110 -9.58 -23.77 -18.80
C ARG A 110 -8.63 -24.49 -17.85
N MET A 111 -7.77 -25.35 -18.37
CA MET A 111 -6.76 -26.10 -17.62
C MET A 111 -5.36 -25.51 -17.81
N GLU A 112 -5.26 -24.29 -18.34
CA GLU A 112 -3.99 -23.58 -18.47
C GLU A 112 -3.33 -23.42 -17.08
N SER A 113 -2.06 -23.82 -17.00
CA SER A 113 -1.24 -23.55 -15.82
C SER A 113 -0.96 -22.06 -15.74
N LYS A 114 -1.12 -21.49 -14.55
CA LYS A 114 -0.84 -20.07 -14.31
C LYS A 114 0.64 -19.88 -14.08
N TYR A 115 1.22 -18.84 -14.68
CA TYR A 115 2.57 -18.39 -14.34
C TYR A 115 2.65 -17.99 -12.87
N LEU A 116 3.75 -18.33 -12.23
CA LEU A 116 4.12 -17.85 -10.90
C LEU A 116 4.99 -16.59 -11.02
N CYS A 117 5.13 -15.86 -9.91
CA CYS A 117 5.95 -14.65 -9.89
C CYS A 117 7.42 -14.94 -10.25
N ILE A 118 7.93 -16.08 -9.77
CA ILE A 118 9.32 -16.50 -9.93
C ILE A 118 9.63 -16.92 -11.37
N ASP A 119 8.62 -17.32 -12.16
CA ASP A 119 8.81 -17.72 -13.56
C ASP A 119 9.33 -16.58 -14.44
N CYS A 120 9.10 -15.33 -14.01
CA CYS A 120 9.62 -14.13 -14.69
C CYS A 120 10.56 -13.29 -13.82
N HIS A 121 10.38 -13.30 -12.50
CA HIS A 121 11.20 -12.48 -11.60
C HIS A 121 12.37 -13.22 -10.96
N GLY A 122 12.39 -14.55 -11.02
CA GLY A 122 13.44 -15.39 -10.47
C GLY A 122 14.69 -15.34 -11.33
N ASP A 123 15.85 -15.31 -10.67
CA ASP A 123 17.18 -15.39 -11.27
C ASP A 123 17.49 -14.31 -12.33
N ASP A 124 16.63 -13.30 -12.49
CA ASP A 124 16.85 -12.17 -13.38
C ASP A 124 17.60 -11.03 -12.65
N PRO A 125 18.83 -10.67 -13.10
CA PRO A 125 19.62 -9.60 -12.51
C PRO A 125 18.89 -8.25 -12.42
N LYS A 126 17.95 -7.98 -13.32
CA LYS A 126 17.12 -6.75 -13.33
C LYS A 126 16.23 -6.66 -12.10
N TYR A 127 15.78 -7.81 -11.58
CA TYR A 127 14.86 -7.91 -10.45
C TYR A 127 15.55 -8.34 -9.15
N ALA A 128 16.83 -8.72 -9.17
CA ALA A 128 17.60 -9.14 -7.99
C ALA A 128 17.48 -8.21 -6.77
N LYS A 129 17.35 -6.88 -6.98
CA LYS A 129 17.16 -5.90 -5.90
C LYS A 129 15.89 -6.12 -5.07
N PHE A 130 14.90 -6.81 -5.62
CA PHE A 130 13.63 -7.13 -4.96
C PHE A 130 13.68 -8.45 -4.18
N LYS A 131 14.66 -9.31 -4.46
CA LYS A 131 14.91 -10.59 -3.76
C LYS A 131 13.69 -11.53 -3.80
N PHE A 132 13.17 -11.79 -5.00
CA PHE A 132 11.97 -12.60 -5.19
C PHE A 132 12.14 -14.05 -4.70
N GLU A 133 13.36 -14.60 -4.79
CA GLU A 133 13.69 -15.94 -4.28
C GLU A 133 13.53 -16.01 -2.75
N LYS A 134 13.92 -14.94 -2.06
CA LYS A 134 13.77 -14.85 -0.60
C LYS A 134 12.32 -14.58 -0.20
N ILE A 135 11.57 -13.83 -1.03
CA ILE A 135 10.13 -13.64 -0.86
C ILE A 135 9.40 -14.98 -1.00
N GLU A 136 9.73 -15.75 -2.05
CA GLU A 136 9.16 -17.07 -2.31
C GLU A 136 9.47 -18.02 -1.14
N SER A 137 10.72 -18.08 -0.70
CA SER A 137 11.10 -18.89 0.47
C SER A 137 10.32 -18.51 1.73
N GLU A 138 10.10 -17.21 2.00
CA GLU A 138 9.28 -16.76 3.13
C GLU A 138 7.80 -17.13 2.97
N PHE A 139 7.26 -17.03 1.75
CA PHE A 139 5.89 -17.43 1.45
C PHE A 139 5.69 -18.94 1.66
N GLN A 140 6.64 -19.76 1.21
CA GLN A 140 6.60 -21.22 1.39
C GLN A 140 6.67 -21.64 2.86
N GLU A 141 7.37 -20.87 3.72
CA GLU A 141 7.36 -21.08 5.17
C GLU A 141 6.08 -20.57 5.88
N SER A 142 5.27 -19.77 5.19
CA SER A 142 4.10 -19.13 5.79
C SER A 142 3.00 -20.14 6.11
N VAL A 143 2.10 -19.76 7.02
CA VAL A 143 0.92 -20.56 7.33
C VAL A 143 -0.05 -20.71 6.17
N HIS A 144 0.02 -19.84 5.17
CA HIS A 144 -0.87 -19.92 4.02
C HIS A 144 -0.36 -20.93 2.98
N SER A 145 0.95 -21.00 2.73
CA SER A 145 1.49 -22.09 1.91
C SER A 145 1.38 -23.44 2.65
N THR A 146 1.84 -23.51 3.91
CA THR A 146 1.96 -24.78 4.65
C THR A 146 0.63 -25.44 5.08
N LYS A 147 -0.51 -24.76 4.95
CA LYS A 147 -1.81 -25.28 5.45
C LYS A 147 -2.92 -25.34 4.41
N HIS A 148 -2.66 -24.91 3.18
CA HIS A 148 -3.59 -25.01 2.07
C HIS A 148 -3.00 -25.97 1.01
N SER A 149 -3.77 -26.24 -0.05
CA SER A 149 -3.25 -27.02 -1.18
C SER A 149 -2.14 -26.26 -1.91
N GLU A 150 -1.42 -26.96 -2.79
CA GLU A 150 -0.44 -26.36 -3.70
C GLU A 150 -1.04 -25.28 -4.62
N ASP A 151 -2.38 -25.22 -4.73
CA ASP A 151 -3.10 -24.17 -5.45
C ASP A 151 -3.06 -22.81 -4.75
N PHE A 152 -2.72 -22.77 -3.44
CA PHE A 152 -2.52 -21.51 -2.74
C PHE A 152 -1.18 -20.90 -3.14
N THR A 153 -1.24 -20.00 -4.11
CA THR A 153 -0.06 -19.32 -4.67
C THR A 153 0.00 -17.85 -4.25
N CYS A 154 1.06 -17.15 -4.64
CA CYS A 154 1.24 -15.70 -4.45
C CYS A 154 0.02 -14.88 -4.95
N TRP A 155 -0.68 -15.38 -5.98
CA TRP A 155 -1.85 -14.72 -6.57
C TRP A 155 -3.08 -14.70 -5.65
N MET A 156 -3.11 -15.55 -4.62
CA MET A 156 -4.19 -15.56 -3.63
C MET A 156 -4.17 -14.33 -2.72
N CYS A 157 -3.01 -13.67 -2.60
CA CYS A 157 -2.87 -12.39 -1.90
C CYS A 157 -2.74 -11.22 -2.90
N HIS A 158 -2.00 -11.41 -3.98
CA HIS A 158 -1.75 -10.36 -4.96
C HIS A 158 -2.56 -10.62 -6.22
N ASN A 159 -3.61 -9.85 -6.53
CA ASN A 159 -4.33 -10.05 -7.79
C ASN A 159 -3.41 -9.69 -8.99
N PRO A 160 -3.12 -10.61 -9.93
CA PRO A 160 -2.21 -10.34 -11.05
C PRO A 160 -2.66 -9.18 -11.94
N HIS A 161 -3.96 -8.90 -11.98
CA HIS A 161 -4.55 -7.87 -12.82
C HIS A 161 -4.77 -6.53 -12.12
N GLU A 162 -4.61 -6.44 -10.80
CA GLU A 162 -4.95 -5.20 -10.05
C GLU A 162 -3.91 -4.85 -8.98
N TYR A 163 -2.92 -5.71 -8.75
CA TYR A 163 -1.93 -5.49 -7.71
C TYR A 163 -1.02 -4.30 -8.06
N LYS A 164 -0.81 -3.44 -7.06
CA LYS A 164 0.07 -2.27 -7.12
C LYS A 164 1.00 -2.25 -5.91
N ILE A 165 2.25 -1.85 -6.14
CA ILE A 165 3.19 -1.62 -5.03
C ILE A 165 2.84 -0.29 -4.38
N SER A 166 2.43 -0.32 -3.10
CA SER A 166 2.03 0.83 -2.28
C SER A 166 3.18 1.38 -1.43
N ALA A 167 3.94 0.50 -0.76
CA ALA A 167 4.97 0.84 0.23
C ALA A 167 6.24 1.54 -0.31
N ARG A 168 6.24 1.99 -1.56
CA ARG A 168 7.36 2.70 -2.22
C ARG A 168 6.94 3.95 -2.99
N THR A 169 5.64 4.12 -3.18
CA THR A 169 5.07 5.08 -4.13
C THR A 169 4.06 6.01 -3.46
N ASP A 170 3.52 5.60 -2.31
CA ASP A 170 2.55 6.38 -1.56
C ASP A 170 3.22 7.13 -0.38
N ASP A 171 2.95 8.42 -0.33
CA ASP A 171 3.42 9.30 0.74
C ASP A 171 2.61 9.09 2.03
N LYS A 172 1.36 8.62 1.92
CA LYS A 172 0.41 8.46 3.02
C LYS A 172 0.40 7.03 3.54
N ILE A 173 0.90 6.86 4.78
CA ILE A 173 0.97 5.56 5.45
C ILE A 173 -0.42 4.93 5.61
N LYS A 174 -1.45 5.74 5.85
CA LYS A 174 -2.83 5.26 6.00
C LYS A 174 -3.37 4.58 4.73
N ASP A 175 -2.98 5.08 3.56
CA ASP A 175 -3.44 4.53 2.28
C ASP A 175 -2.74 3.19 2.02
N ILE A 176 -1.45 3.07 2.36
CA ILE A 176 -0.71 1.79 2.39
C ILE A 176 -1.38 0.81 3.34
N VAL A 177 -1.70 1.23 4.57
CA VAL A 177 -2.34 0.37 5.57
C VAL A 177 -3.69 -0.13 5.10
N ALA A 178 -4.52 0.75 4.55
CA ALA A 178 -5.83 0.39 4.03
C ALA A 178 -5.73 -0.60 2.86
N TYR A 179 -4.84 -0.34 1.91
CA TYR A 179 -4.61 -1.21 0.75
C TYR A 179 -4.10 -2.58 1.16
N ASP A 180 -3.04 -2.64 1.98
CA ASP A 180 -2.43 -3.90 2.40
C ASP A 180 -3.38 -4.73 3.29
N ASN A 181 -4.17 -4.08 4.15
CA ASN A 181 -5.18 -4.79 4.96
C ASN A 181 -6.34 -5.31 4.11
N ALA A 182 -6.74 -4.58 3.05
CA ALA A 182 -7.81 -5.03 2.16
C ALA A 182 -7.50 -6.38 1.51
N ILE A 183 -6.23 -6.66 1.22
CA ILE A 183 -5.78 -7.98 0.72
C ILE A 183 -6.14 -9.09 1.70
N CYS A 184 -5.80 -8.92 2.98
CA CYS A 184 -6.11 -9.91 4.02
C CYS A 184 -7.62 -10.03 4.24
N LEU A 185 -8.33 -8.89 4.22
CA LEU A 185 -9.76 -8.81 4.45
C LEU A 185 -10.58 -9.41 3.32
N ASN A 186 -10.03 -9.52 2.10
CA ASN A 186 -10.69 -10.18 0.97
C ASN A 186 -11.09 -11.63 1.28
N CYS A 187 -10.40 -12.30 2.20
CA CYS A 187 -10.83 -13.61 2.73
C CYS A 187 -11.19 -13.54 4.21
N HIS A 188 -10.38 -12.91 5.06
CA HIS A 188 -10.64 -12.94 6.49
C HIS A 188 -11.84 -12.09 6.92
N GLY A 189 -12.25 -11.11 6.10
CA GLY A 189 -13.44 -10.27 6.30
C GLY A 189 -14.65 -10.69 5.47
N ASP A 190 -14.52 -11.67 4.57
CA ASP A 190 -15.57 -12.18 3.70
C ASP A 190 -15.72 -13.69 3.92
N ILE A 191 -16.79 -14.09 4.61
CA ILE A 191 -17.03 -15.48 4.99
C ILE A 191 -17.18 -16.37 3.75
N THR A 192 -17.81 -15.86 2.68
CA THR A 192 -18.02 -16.62 1.45
C THR A 192 -16.68 -16.97 0.83
N LYS A 193 -15.80 -15.99 0.65
CA LYS A 193 -14.45 -16.21 0.10
C LYS A 193 -13.57 -17.05 1.02
N TYR A 194 -13.66 -16.85 2.34
CA TYR A 194 -12.94 -17.67 3.30
C TYR A 194 -13.27 -19.16 3.14
N GLN A 195 -14.56 -19.48 3.01
CA GLN A 195 -15.04 -20.85 2.97
C GLN A 195 -14.72 -21.56 1.66
N LEU A 196 -14.40 -20.82 0.59
CA LEU A 196 -13.89 -21.40 -0.66
C LEU A 196 -12.50 -22.04 -0.49
N LEU A 197 -11.75 -21.66 0.54
CA LEU A 197 -10.35 -22.08 0.73
C LEU A 197 -10.15 -23.07 1.88
N THR A 198 -11.14 -23.20 2.77
CA THR A 198 -11.02 -24.08 3.94
C THR A 198 -12.39 -24.39 4.53
N ASP A 199 -12.54 -25.59 5.09
CA ASP A 199 -13.72 -26.00 5.86
C ASP A 199 -13.73 -25.44 7.30
N LYS A 200 -12.66 -24.74 7.70
CA LYS A 200 -12.59 -24.13 9.03
C LYS A 200 -13.60 -22.99 9.15
N VAL A 201 -14.12 -22.80 10.36
CA VAL A 201 -14.98 -21.66 10.66
C VAL A 201 -14.15 -20.38 10.62
N ASN A 202 -14.62 -19.37 9.86
CA ASN A 202 -14.01 -18.05 9.86
C ASN A 202 -13.93 -17.52 11.30
N PRO A 203 -12.73 -17.15 11.78
CA PRO A 203 -12.52 -16.88 13.20
C PRO A 203 -13.17 -15.57 13.71
N ASN A 204 -13.74 -14.73 12.82
CA ASN A 204 -14.20 -13.37 13.10
C ASN A 204 -13.08 -12.47 13.64
N ILE A 205 -12.56 -11.59 12.78
CA ILE A 205 -11.41 -10.73 13.10
C ILE A 205 -11.68 -9.86 14.34
N ILE A 206 -12.85 -9.22 14.40
CA ILE A 206 -13.20 -8.28 15.47
C ILE A 206 -13.14 -8.99 16.83
N LYS A 207 -13.79 -10.14 16.94
CA LYS A 207 -13.81 -10.93 18.18
C LYS A 207 -12.43 -11.44 18.59
N LYS A 208 -11.60 -11.89 17.64
CA LYS A 208 -10.24 -12.39 17.96
C LYS A 208 -9.26 -11.30 18.36
N HIS A 209 -9.60 -10.03 18.12
CA HIS A 209 -8.75 -8.88 18.42
C HIS A 209 -9.33 -7.98 19.52
N GLU A 210 -10.30 -8.44 20.33
CA GLU A 210 -10.91 -7.66 21.42
C GLU A 210 -9.90 -7.16 22.47
N TRP A 211 -8.72 -7.79 22.55
CA TRP A 211 -7.63 -7.39 23.42
C TRP A 211 -6.93 -6.09 22.98
N LEU A 212 -7.14 -5.63 21.73
CA LEU A 212 -6.54 -4.40 21.22
C LEU A 212 -7.32 -3.16 21.73
N PRO A 213 -6.66 -2.19 22.37
CA PRO A 213 -7.30 -0.93 22.74
C PRO A 213 -7.64 -0.12 21.49
N ASN A 214 -8.83 0.49 21.46
CA ASN A 214 -9.33 1.27 20.32
C ASN A 214 -9.10 0.57 18.97
N GLN A 215 -9.62 -0.66 18.87
CA GLN A 215 -9.35 -1.60 17.77
C GLN A 215 -9.54 -0.97 16.37
N ALA A 216 -10.60 -0.17 16.18
CA ALA A 216 -10.87 0.50 14.91
C ALA A 216 -9.79 1.54 14.54
N LEU A 217 -9.21 2.24 15.51
CA LEU A 217 -8.07 3.12 15.26
C LEU A 217 -6.81 2.31 14.96
N HIS A 218 -6.58 1.20 15.68
CA HIS A 218 -5.41 0.34 15.45
C HIS A 218 -5.39 -0.20 14.02
N PHE A 219 -6.50 -0.79 13.54
CA PHE A 219 -6.59 -1.34 12.18
C PHE A 219 -6.49 -0.30 11.06
N ARG A 220 -6.76 0.98 11.34
CA ARG A 220 -6.59 2.07 10.36
C ARG A 220 -5.16 2.57 10.23
N ASN A 221 -4.28 2.24 11.18
CA ASN A 221 -2.91 2.77 11.21
C ASN A 221 -1.83 1.67 11.19
N ILE A 222 -2.19 0.41 11.43
CA ILE A 222 -1.27 -0.73 11.49
C ILE A 222 -1.75 -1.82 10.52
N ARG A 223 -0.81 -2.38 9.75
CA ARG A 223 -1.11 -3.51 8.85
C ARG A 223 -1.27 -4.81 9.62
N CYS A 224 -2.08 -5.73 9.12
CA CYS A 224 -2.20 -7.08 9.67
C CYS A 224 -0.83 -7.76 9.77
N ILE A 225 0.02 -7.57 8.75
CA ILE A 225 1.36 -8.16 8.67
C ILE A 225 2.36 -7.59 9.70
N GLU A 226 2.08 -6.46 10.35
CA GLU A 226 2.96 -5.95 11.42
C GLU A 226 2.97 -6.87 12.64
N CYS A 227 1.85 -7.53 12.90
CA CYS A 227 1.72 -8.48 13.99
C CYS A 227 1.84 -9.93 13.50
N HIS A 228 1.42 -10.19 12.26
CA HIS A 228 1.28 -11.54 11.72
C HIS A 228 2.44 -12.01 10.85
N ALA A 229 3.35 -11.15 10.39
CA ALA A 229 4.52 -11.58 9.62
C ALA A 229 5.78 -11.59 10.49
N ARG A 230 6.66 -12.57 10.24
CA ARG A 230 8.00 -12.54 10.85
C ARG A 230 8.84 -11.45 10.20
N VAL A 231 9.25 -10.46 10.98
CA VAL A 231 10.10 -9.35 10.51
C VAL A 231 11.40 -9.88 9.88
N ASN A 232 11.76 -9.32 8.73
CA ASN A 232 13.00 -9.65 8.03
C ASN A 232 13.79 -8.38 7.68
N ASP A 233 15.06 -8.32 8.07
CA ASP A 233 15.92 -7.16 7.82
C ASP A 233 16.31 -6.99 6.35
N SER A 234 16.42 -8.11 5.63
CA SER A 234 16.85 -8.15 4.22
C SER A 234 15.76 -7.75 3.24
N LEU A 235 14.48 -7.92 3.58
CA LEU A 235 13.32 -7.62 2.74
C LEU A 235 12.66 -6.30 3.13
N LEU A 236 11.92 -5.70 2.20
CA LEU A 236 11.13 -4.50 2.52
C LEU A 236 9.81 -4.85 3.21
N VAL A 237 9.15 -5.91 2.74
CA VAL A 237 7.90 -6.44 3.26
C VAL A 237 8.09 -7.95 3.44
N SER A 238 7.76 -8.45 4.62
CA SER A 238 7.92 -9.86 4.97
C SER A 238 6.71 -10.67 4.50
N HIS A 239 6.96 -11.84 3.92
CA HIS A 239 5.95 -12.75 3.36
C HIS A 239 5.76 -14.00 4.22
N ASN A 240 6.57 -14.18 5.26
CA ASN A 240 6.42 -15.29 6.20
C ASN A 240 5.32 -14.99 7.24
N ILE A 241 4.07 -15.18 6.83
CA ILE A 241 2.89 -15.05 7.68
C ILE A 241 2.86 -16.20 8.70
N GLN A 242 2.84 -15.84 9.97
CA GLN A 242 2.91 -16.74 11.13
C GLN A 242 1.52 -17.07 11.68
N PRO A 243 1.37 -18.21 12.38
CA PRO A 243 0.12 -18.56 13.02
C PRO A 243 -0.22 -17.59 14.15
N LYS A 244 -1.52 -17.46 14.48
CA LYS A 244 -2.04 -16.59 15.55
C LYS A 244 -1.32 -16.71 16.90
N ALA A 245 -0.73 -17.87 17.20
CA ALA A 245 -0.01 -18.14 18.44
C ALA A 245 1.33 -17.39 18.52
N LYS A 246 1.94 -17.08 17.37
CA LYS A 246 3.21 -16.37 17.24
C LYS A 246 3.02 -14.89 16.87
N ALA A 247 1.78 -14.42 16.75
CA ALA A 247 1.51 -13.03 16.43
C ALA A 247 1.95 -12.11 17.58
N VAL A 248 2.47 -10.94 17.24
CA VAL A 248 2.90 -9.92 18.21
C VAL A 248 1.68 -9.44 19.01
N LYS A 249 1.78 -9.47 20.34
CA LYS A 249 0.72 -9.04 21.27
C LYS A 249 1.15 -8.01 22.30
N ARG A 250 2.45 -7.86 22.52
CA ARG A 250 2.96 -6.93 23.54
C ARG A 250 3.07 -5.54 22.93
N CYS A 251 2.29 -4.60 23.45
CA CYS A 251 2.23 -3.23 22.93
C CYS A 251 3.62 -2.56 22.85
N VAL A 252 4.52 -2.88 23.80
CA VAL A 252 5.89 -2.33 23.86
C VAL A 252 6.78 -2.74 22.69
N GLU A 253 6.44 -3.80 21.95
CA GLU A 253 7.19 -4.21 20.75
C GLU A 253 6.95 -3.24 19.58
N CYS A 254 5.80 -2.55 19.58
CA CYS A 254 5.43 -1.55 18.56
C CYS A 254 5.54 -0.10 19.06
N HIS A 255 5.38 0.13 20.38
CA HIS A 255 5.36 1.48 20.97
C HIS A 255 6.65 1.86 21.73
N SER A 256 7.78 1.23 21.40
CA SER A 256 9.12 1.59 21.92
C SER A 256 10.00 2.25 20.84
N THR A 257 11.06 2.95 21.25
CA THR A 257 11.98 3.65 20.32
C THR A 257 12.54 2.73 19.23
N ASN A 258 12.84 1.48 19.58
CA ASN A 258 13.28 0.42 18.67
C ASN A 258 12.12 -0.53 18.38
N SER A 259 11.04 0.01 17.83
CA SER A 259 9.84 -0.77 17.52
C SER A 259 9.99 -1.64 16.27
N ILE A 260 9.20 -2.71 16.22
CA ILE A 260 8.95 -3.50 15.01
C ILE A 260 8.56 -2.60 13.83
N LEU A 261 7.73 -1.58 14.06
CA LEU A 261 7.24 -0.67 13.02
C LEU A 261 8.37 0.01 12.23
N MET A 262 9.54 0.24 12.84
CA MET A 262 10.72 0.80 12.16
C MET A 262 11.40 -0.19 11.22
N ALA A 263 11.37 -1.47 11.59
CA ALA A 263 11.92 -2.55 10.80
C ALA A 263 10.96 -3.05 9.71
N SER A 264 9.69 -2.63 9.75
CA SER A 264 8.62 -3.06 8.83
C SER A 264 7.87 -1.87 8.19
N LEU A 265 6.75 -1.40 8.76
CA LEU A 265 5.83 -0.40 8.18
C LEU A 265 6.54 0.86 7.65
N TYR A 266 7.46 1.41 8.44
CA TYR A 266 8.15 2.66 8.11
C TYR A 266 9.54 2.43 7.50
N LYS A 267 9.92 1.19 7.21
CA LYS A 267 11.29 0.83 6.80
C LYS A 267 11.77 1.58 5.56
N TYR A 268 10.88 1.82 4.59
CA TYR A 268 11.22 2.57 3.37
C TYR A 268 11.56 4.04 3.69
N LYS A 269 10.73 4.70 4.51
CA LYS A 269 10.98 6.08 4.97
C LYS A 269 12.21 6.19 5.87
N VAL A 270 12.53 5.17 6.67
CA VAL A 270 13.76 5.14 7.49
C VAL A 270 15.02 5.08 6.62
N LYS A 271 14.98 4.32 5.51
CA LYS A 271 16.09 4.26 4.55
C LYS A 271 16.29 5.60 3.82
N GLU A 272 15.22 6.35 3.59
CA GLU A 272 15.24 7.62 2.85
C GLU A 272 15.46 8.86 3.75
N GLY A 273 15.08 8.80 5.03
CA GLY A 273 14.79 9.99 5.84
C GLY A 273 15.46 10.05 7.21
N ARG A 274 16.71 9.61 7.34
CA ARG A 274 17.41 9.55 8.64
C ARG A 274 17.69 10.90 9.35
N SER A 275 17.29 12.06 8.80
CA SER A 275 17.57 13.35 9.45
C SER A 275 16.73 14.53 8.94
N LYS A 276 15.43 14.58 9.27
CA LYS A 276 14.70 15.87 9.28
C LYS A 276 14.46 16.31 10.72
N SER A 277 15.03 17.45 11.09
CA SER A 277 14.73 18.25 12.29
C SER A 277 15.25 17.77 13.67
N GLY A 278 16.24 16.86 13.72
CA GLY A 278 16.94 16.54 14.98
C GLY A 278 16.15 15.72 16.01
N PHE A 279 15.05 15.10 15.62
CA PHE A 279 14.32 14.12 16.43
C PHE A 279 14.86 12.71 16.20
N PHE A 280 14.89 11.88 17.24
CA PHE A 280 15.45 10.52 17.15
C PHE A 280 14.73 9.64 16.11
N ASN A 281 13.42 9.83 15.89
CA ASN A 281 12.63 9.12 14.87
C ASN A 281 11.62 10.06 14.17
N GLY A 282 12.11 11.04 13.41
CA GLY A 282 11.29 12.07 12.72
C GLY A 282 10.18 11.52 11.79
N VAL A 283 10.32 10.28 11.31
CA VAL A 283 9.36 9.60 10.43
C VAL A 283 8.06 9.21 11.14
N ILE A 284 8.09 8.96 12.45
CA ILE A 284 6.91 8.48 13.23
C ILE A 284 6.14 9.63 13.87
N MET A 285 6.78 10.80 14.06
CA MET A 285 6.28 11.92 14.86
C MET A 285 4.84 12.35 14.52
N ASN A 286 4.45 12.27 13.24
CA ASN A 286 3.12 12.67 12.77
C ASN A 286 2.14 11.50 12.58
N GLU A 287 2.61 10.25 12.67
CA GLU A 287 1.83 9.07 12.27
C GLU A 287 1.52 8.13 13.45
N ALA A 288 2.36 8.05 14.49
CA ALA A 288 2.10 7.26 15.68
C ALA A 288 2.84 7.79 16.93
N TYR A 289 2.21 7.70 18.11
CA TYR A 289 2.89 7.99 19.37
C TYR A 289 3.76 6.79 19.79
N VAL A 290 5.07 7.01 19.86
CA VAL A 290 6.06 6.03 20.31
C VAL A 290 6.83 6.60 21.49
N ILE A 291 6.90 5.86 22.59
CA ILE A 291 7.57 6.29 23.81
C ILE A 291 9.06 6.51 23.50
N GLY A 292 9.55 7.74 23.73
CA GLY A 292 10.96 8.11 23.49
C GLY A 292 11.29 8.57 22.07
N ALA A 293 10.45 8.25 21.07
CA ALA A 293 10.66 8.67 19.67
C ALA A 293 10.45 10.18 19.44
N ASN A 294 9.58 10.80 20.23
CA ASN A 294 9.26 12.23 20.15
C ASN A 294 10.26 13.12 20.92
N ARG A 295 11.36 12.54 21.43
CA ARG A 295 12.39 13.30 22.11
C ARG A 295 13.26 14.03 21.07
N ASN A 296 13.48 15.32 21.26
CA ASN A 296 14.41 16.08 20.44
C ASN A 296 15.84 15.92 20.96
N TYR A 297 16.78 15.58 20.07
CA TYR A 297 18.18 15.35 20.43
C TYR A 297 18.82 16.60 21.05
N TYR A 298 18.61 17.77 20.45
CA TYR A 298 19.19 19.03 20.89
C TYR A 298 18.66 19.46 22.26
N LEU A 299 17.36 19.30 22.51
CA LEU A 299 16.78 19.55 23.84
C LEU A 299 17.33 18.58 24.89
N GLY A 300 17.59 17.32 24.50
CA GLY A 300 18.23 16.33 25.37
C GLY A 300 19.64 16.76 25.80
N ILE A 301 20.47 17.19 24.84
CA ILE A 301 21.82 17.70 25.12
C ILE A 301 21.76 18.97 25.97
N LEU A 302 20.90 19.92 25.61
CA LEU A 302 20.77 21.18 26.34
C LEU A 302 20.41 20.93 27.81
N SER A 303 19.50 19.99 28.08
CA SER A 303 19.13 19.59 29.44
C SER A 303 20.32 19.00 30.22
N LEU A 304 21.16 18.18 29.59
CA LEU A 304 22.37 17.63 30.21
C LEU A 304 23.41 18.72 30.50
N VAL A 305 23.61 19.65 29.57
CA VAL A 305 24.52 20.79 29.76
C VAL A 305 24.06 21.65 30.92
N MET A 306 22.78 22.03 30.96
CA MET A 306 22.20 22.82 32.06
C MET A 306 22.35 22.11 33.40
N PHE A 307 22.09 20.80 33.45
CA PHE A 307 22.27 19.99 34.65
C PHE A 307 23.74 19.98 35.12
N GLY A 308 24.69 19.81 34.19
CA GLY A 308 26.12 19.90 34.48
C GLY A 308 26.54 21.28 35.01
N CYS A 309 26.02 22.35 34.44
CA CYS A 309 26.27 23.72 34.91
C CYS A 309 25.75 23.95 36.33
N VAL A 310 24.57 23.41 36.68
CA VAL A 310 24.03 23.49 38.04
C VAL A 310 24.92 22.76 39.04
N ILE A 311 25.35 21.53 38.72
CA ILE A 311 26.27 20.78 39.59
C ILE A 311 27.60 21.53 39.76
N ALA A 312 28.17 22.04 38.68
CA ALA A 312 29.39 22.84 38.74
C ALA A 312 29.23 24.10 39.59
N GLY A 313 28.09 24.81 39.45
CA GLY A 313 27.75 25.98 40.26
C GLY A 313 27.68 25.65 41.75
N ILE A 314 27.00 24.54 42.11
CA ILE A 314 26.93 24.05 43.50
C ILE A 314 28.33 23.71 44.02
N ALA A 315 29.15 23.01 43.23
CA ALA A 315 30.50 22.66 43.60
C ALA A 315 31.36 23.91 43.86
N VAL A 316 31.37 24.88 42.94
CA VAL A 316 32.09 26.15 43.12
C VAL A 316 31.63 26.88 44.39
N HIS A 317 30.31 26.98 44.62
CA HIS A 317 29.77 27.59 45.82
C HIS A 317 30.20 26.87 47.10
N ALA A 318 30.20 25.53 47.09
CA ALA A 318 30.65 24.73 48.22
C ALA A 318 32.15 24.94 48.51
N THR A 319 33.00 24.93 47.48
CA THR A 319 34.45 25.16 47.62
C THR A 319 34.76 26.55 48.15
N LEU A 320 34.10 27.59 47.60
CA LEU A 320 34.25 28.97 48.08
C LEU A 320 33.82 29.11 49.54
N ARG A 321 32.74 28.43 49.95
CA ARG A 321 32.29 28.41 51.34
C ARG A 321 33.31 27.76 52.28
N ILE A 322 33.95 26.67 51.86
CA ILE A 322 35.01 25.99 52.62
C ILE A 322 36.24 26.89 52.77
N ILE A 323 36.69 27.52 51.68
CA ILE A 323 37.85 28.44 51.69
C ILE A 323 37.57 29.64 52.60
N LYS A 324 36.39 30.27 52.50
CA LYS A 324 36.03 31.40 53.37
C LYS A 324 35.97 31.01 54.84
N ARG A 325 35.49 29.81 55.18
CA ARG A 325 35.52 29.29 56.55
C ARG A 325 36.94 29.07 57.06
N LYS A 326 37.86 28.63 56.21
CA LYS A 326 39.27 28.42 56.56
C LYS A 326 40.04 29.74 56.74
N ASN A 327 39.66 30.80 56.02
CA ASN A 327 40.31 32.11 56.11
C ASN A 327 39.75 33.01 57.24
N ASN A 328 38.56 32.70 57.76
CA ASN A 328 37.92 33.43 58.87
C ASN A 328 38.01 32.66 60.21
N GLY A 329 38.87 31.65 60.30
CA GLY A 329 39.09 30.83 61.49
C GLY A 329 40.47 31.02 62.07
#